data_AF-A8WP34-F1
#
_entry.id   AF-A8WP34-F1
#
_cell.length_a   1.000
_cell.length_b   1.000
_cell.length_c   1.000
_cell.angle_alpha   90.00
_cell.angle_beta   90.00
_cell.angle_gamma   90.00
#
_symmetry.space_group_name_H-M   'P 1'
#
loop_
_entity.id
_entity.type
_entity.pdbx_description
1 polymer ?
#
loop_
_entity_poly.entity_id
_entity_poly.type
_entity_poly.pdbx_seq_one_letter_code
_entity_poly.pdbx_strand_id
1 'polypeptide(L)'
;MASRKNKPIVQVQGYAMRFKKMNKNGTELFYCVERERRARCDAAYHFDRMNNTFTVKNQHARHDEDFVRSEVSRNRKLTNALKDGRLIKTLINQPIPPIMPLTGLNLLDTISDAHYV
;
A
#
# COMPACT_ATOMS: atom_id res chain seq x y z
N MET A 1 8.47 1.81 -19.60
CA MET A 1 7.89 0.77 -18.69
C MET A 1 8.58 0.85 -17.33
N ALA A 2 7.85 0.92 -16.22
CA ALA A 2 8.45 0.98 -14.89
C ALA A 2 9.22 -0.29 -14.53
N SER A 3 10.37 -0.13 -13.85
CA SER A 3 11.20 -1.23 -13.36
C SER A 3 10.39 -2.22 -12.52
N ARG A 4 10.65 -3.52 -12.69
CA ARG A 4 9.93 -4.64 -12.05
C ARG A 4 9.85 -4.51 -10.53
N LYS A 5 10.84 -3.83 -9.92
CA LYS A 5 10.94 -3.58 -8.47
C LYS A 5 9.80 -2.71 -7.92
N ASN A 6 9.21 -1.85 -8.75
CA ASN A 6 8.20 -0.87 -8.33
C ASN A 6 6.76 -1.34 -8.59
N LYS A 7 6.56 -2.49 -9.25
CA LYS A 7 5.22 -3.01 -9.46
C LYS A 7 4.70 -3.61 -8.14
N PRO A 8 3.48 -3.24 -7.70
CA PRO A 8 2.90 -3.79 -6.49
C PRO A 8 2.75 -5.31 -6.61
N ILE A 9 3.01 -6.01 -5.52
CA ILE A 9 2.71 -7.43 -5.37
C ILE A 9 1.35 -7.51 -4.68
N VAL A 10 0.43 -8.25 -5.30
CA VAL A 10 -0.90 -8.51 -4.78
C VAL A 10 -0.96 -9.98 -4.40
N GLN A 11 -1.58 -10.30 -3.27
CA GLN A 11 -1.89 -11.69 -2.91
C GLN A 11 -3.23 -12.07 -3.51
N VAL A 12 -3.26 -13.17 -4.26
CA VAL A 12 -4.47 -13.75 -4.85
C VAL A 12 -4.44 -15.24 -4.54
N GLN A 13 -5.44 -15.75 -3.82
CA GLN A 13 -5.57 -17.18 -3.48
C GLN A 13 -4.30 -17.78 -2.85
N GLY A 14 -3.68 -17.09 -1.89
CA GLY A 14 -2.45 -17.56 -1.23
C GLY A 14 -1.16 -17.38 -2.04
N TYR A 15 -1.25 -17.00 -3.32
CA TYR A 15 -0.11 -16.77 -4.19
C TYR A 15 0.22 -15.30 -4.36
N ALA A 16 1.53 -15.00 -4.39
CA ALA A 16 2.03 -13.67 -4.69
C ALA A 16 2.04 -13.42 -6.21
N MET A 17 1.26 -12.43 -6.63
CA MET A 17 0.98 -12.10 -8.02
C MET A 17 1.42 -10.67 -8.36
N ARG A 18 1.76 -10.43 -9.64
CA ARG A 18 2.15 -9.11 -10.16
C ARG A 18 1.31 -8.71 -11.35
N PHE A 19 0.92 -7.44 -11.40
CA PHE A 19 0.28 -6.86 -12.56
C PHE A 19 1.22 -6.83 -13.77
N LYS A 20 0.75 -7.33 -14.91
CA LYS A 20 1.47 -7.27 -16.20
C LYS A 20 0.97 -6.11 -17.04
N LYS A 21 -0.31 -6.15 -17.39
CA LYS A 21 -0.97 -5.25 -18.34
C LYS A 21 -2.49 -5.35 -18.18
N MET A 22 -3.19 -4.36 -18.72
CA MET A 22 -4.62 -4.40 -18.96
C MET A 22 -4.88 -4.97 -20.36
N ASN A 23 -5.90 -5.81 -20.51
CA ASN A 23 -6.35 -6.31 -21.80
C ASN A 23 -7.32 -5.33 -22.46
N LYS A 24 -7.55 -5.52 -23.77
CA LYS A 24 -8.57 -4.77 -24.52
C LYS A 24 -9.97 -4.93 -23.95
N ASN A 25 -10.24 -6.07 -23.31
CA ASN A 25 -11.53 -6.41 -22.70
C ASN A 25 -11.72 -5.77 -21.30
N GLY A 26 -10.82 -4.88 -20.87
CA GLY A 26 -10.88 -4.26 -19.54
C GLY A 26 -10.34 -5.12 -18.39
N THR A 27 -10.13 -6.42 -18.60
CA THR A 27 -9.56 -7.33 -17.58
C THR A 27 -8.07 -7.06 -17.37
N GLU A 28 -7.62 -7.08 -16.13
CA GLU A 28 -6.21 -6.99 -15.76
C GLU A 28 -5.55 -8.37 -15.82
N LEU A 29 -4.32 -8.47 -16.34
CA LEU A 29 -3.55 -9.71 -16.38
C LEU A 29 -2.50 -9.71 -15.28
N PHE A 30 -2.59 -10.70 -14.39
CA PHE A 30 -1.63 -10.96 -13.33
C PHE A 30 -0.82 -12.22 -13.64
N TYR A 31 0.47 -12.23 -13.26
CA TYR A 31 1.36 -13.38 -13.35
C TYR A 31 2.05 -13.65 -12.01
N CYS A 32 2.42 -14.91 -11.78
CA CYS A 32 3.11 -15.30 -10.55
C CYS A 32 4.48 -14.63 -10.42
N VAL A 33 4.84 -14.21 -9.20
CA VAL A 33 6.16 -13.65 -8.89
C VAL A 33 7.29 -14.64 -9.21
N GLU A 34 7.05 -15.93 -9.03
CA GLU A 34 8.05 -16.99 -9.21
C GLU A 34 8.28 -17.40 -10.68
N ARG A 35 7.61 -16.74 -11.64
CA ARG A 35 7.72 -17.02 -13.08
C ARG A 35 9.14 -16.92 -13.65
N GLU A 36 9.92 -15.96 -13.16
CA GLU A 36 11.31 -15.73 -13.60
C GLU A 36 12.32 -16.11 -12.51
N ARG A 37 11.86 -16.84 -11.48
CA ARG A 37 12.70 -17.28 -10.37
C ARG A 37 12.92 -18.79 -10.45
N ARG A 38 13.13 -19.44 -9.31
CA ARG A 38 13.51 -20.84 -9.19
C ARG A 38 12.42 -21.79 -9.70
N ALA A 39 11.15 -21.50 -9.40
CA ALA A 39 10.04 -22.37 -9.77
C ALA A 39 9.66 -22.28 -11.26
N ARG A 40 9.98 -21.17 -11.95
CA ARG A 40 9.56 -20.89 -13.32
C ARG A 40 8.06 -21.16 -13.52
N CYS A 41 7.25 -20.62 -12.63
CA CYS A 41 5.80 -20.83 -12.61
C CYS A 41 5.12 -19.96 -13.67
N ASP A 42 4.44 -20.59 -14.63
CA ASP A 42 3.73 -19.90 -15.71
C ASP A 42 2.26 -19.56 -15.38
N ALA A 43 1.91 -19.59 -14.09
CA ALA A 43 0.57 -19.22 -13.62
C ALA A 43 0.21 -17.78 -13.95
N ALA A 44 -1.05 -17.62 -14.34
CA ALA A 44 -1.61 -16.35 -14.75
C ALA A 44 -3.11 -16.30 -14.46
N TYR A 45 -3.57 -15.11 -14.09
CA TYR A 45 -4.98 -14.84 -13.81
C TYR A 45 -5.44 -13.61 -14.57
N HIS A 46 -6.70 -13.62 -14.96
CA HIS A 46 -7.43 -12.45 -15.40
C HIS A 46 -8.26 -11.94 -14.23
N PHE A 47 -8.11 -10.66 -13.91
CA PHE A 47 -8.91 -10.00 -12.90
C PHE A 47 -9.89 -9.06 -13.60
N ASP A 48 -11.17 -9.30 -13.38
CA ASP A 48 -12.23 -8.42 -13.82
C ASP A 48 -12.60 -7.47 -12.68
N ARG A 49 -12.34 -6.18 -12.89
CA ARG A 49 -12.58 -5.15 -11.89
C ARG A 49 -14.06 -4.85 -11.68
N MET A 50 -14.91 -5.12 -12.67
CA MET A 50 -16.36 -4.84 -12.56
C MET A 50 -17.05 -5.86 -11.67
N ASN A 51 -16.72 -7.13 -11.88
CA ASN A 51 -17.29 -8.25 -11.12
C ASN A 51 -16.46 -8.59 -9.87
N ASN A 52 -15.29 -7.98 -9.72
CA ASN A 52 -14.28 -8.32 -8.71
C ASN A 52 -13.93 -9.82 -8.72
N THR A 53 -13.91 -10.44 -9.90
CA THR A 53 -13.69 -11.87 -10.07
C THR A 53 -12.30 -12.16 -10.64
N PHE A 54 -11.67 -13.21 -10.10
CA PHE A 54 -10.42 -13.74 -10.63
C PHE A 54 -10.72 -14.99 -11.45
N THR A 55 -10.37 -14.95 -12.73
CA THR A 55 -10.46 -16.10 -13.63
C THR A 55 -9.06 -16.66 -13.86
N VAL A 56 -8.89 -17.95 -13.58
CA VAL A 56 -7.59 -18.63 -13.72
C VAL A 56 -7.34 -18.87 -15.20
N LYS A 57 -6.24 -18.33 -15.74
CA LYS A 57 -5.81 -18.65 -17.10
C LYS A 57 -4.91 -19.88 -17.09
N ASN A 58 -3.89 -19.85 -16.25
CA ASN A 58 -2.92 -20.93 -16.07
C ASN A 58 -2.79 -21.21 -14.58
N GLN A 59 -2.82 -22.48 -14.20
CA GLN A 59 -2.69 -22.91 -12.82
C GLN A 59 -1.24 -22.83 -12.32
N HIS A 60 -1.07 -22.67 -11.01
CA HIS A 60 0.23 -22.78 -10.35
C HIS A 60 0.82 -24.17 -10.52
N ALA A 61 2.12 -24.20 -10.83
CA ALA A 61 2.89 -25.42 -10.99
C ALA A 61 4.29 -25.19 -10.45
N ARG A 62 4.92 -26.25 -9.93
CA ARG A 62 6.33 -26.27 -9.47
C ARG A 62 6.63 -25.43 -8.22
N HIS A 63 5.62 -24.90 -7.53
CA HIS A 63 5.74 -24.32 -6.20
C HIS A 63 4.40 -24.28 -5.47
N ASP A 64 4.46 -24.34 -4.15
CA ASP A 64 3.32 -24.23 -3.26
C ASP A 64 2.97 -22.76 -2.96
N GLU A 65 1.90 -22.55 -2.20
CA GLU A 65 1.44 -21.22 -1.80
C GLU A 65 2.56 -20.45 -1.06
N ASP A 66 2.96 -19.33 -1.65
CA ASP A 66 4.09 -18.51 -1.17
C ASP A 66 3.69 -17.47 -0.10
N PHE A 67 2.66 -17.77 0.70
CA PHE A 67 2.06 -16.81 1.64
C PHE A 67 3.11 -16.10 2.52
N VAL A 68 4.03 -16.89 3.10
CA VAL A 68 5.02 -16.40 4.06
C VAL A 68 6.20 -15.66 3.40
N ARG A 69 6.67 -16.11 2.24
CA ARG A 69 7.88 -15.54 1.62
C ARG A 69 7.70 -14.11 1.13
N SER A 70 6.51 -13.77 0.61
CA SER A 70 6.23 -12.42 0.14
C SER A 70 6.17 -11.41 1.29
N GLU A 71 5.54 -11.77 2.41
CA GLU A 71 5.40 -10.88 3.57
C GLU A 71 6.74 -10.57 4.23
N VAL A 72 7.58 -11.58 4.46
CA VAL A 72 8.90 -11.38 5.08
C VAL A 72 9.75 -10.41 4.27
N SER A 73 9.69 -10.49 2.93
CA SER A 73 10.43 -9.55 2.06
C SER A 73 9.87 -8.12 2.12
N ARG A 74 8.55 -7.96 2.28
CA ARG A 74 7.88 -6.66 2.39
C ARG A 74 8.20 -6.02 3.74
N ASN A 75 8.10 -6.79 4.82
CA ASN A 75 8.39 -6.36 6.17
C ASN A 75 9.84 -5.92 6.32
N ARG A 76 10.81 -6.65 5.75
CA ARG A 76 12.23 -6.24 5.73
C ARG A 76 12.45 -4.89 5.04
N LYS A 77 11.74 -4.61 3.94
CA LYS A 77 11.85 -3.32 3.25
C LYS A 77 11.28 -2.17 4.08
N LEU A 78 10.13 -2.38 4.71
CA LEU A 78 9.53 -1.39 5.62
C LEU A 78 10.44 -1.13 6.82
N THR A 79 10.98 -2.16 7.46
CA THR A 79 11.92 -1.99 8.58
C THR A 79 13.20 -1.27 8.18
N ASN A 80 13.66 -1.44 6.93
CA ASN A 80 14.85 -0.72 6.45
C ASN A 80 14.55 0.74 6.14
N ALA A 81 13.39 1.04 5.54
CA ALA A 81 12.95 2.42 5.33
C ALA A 81 12.76 3.16 6.66
N LEU A 82 12.23 2.47 7.69
CA LEU A 82 12.10 3.03 9.04
C LEU A 82 13.45 3.24 9.75
N LYS A 83 14.52 2.62 9.27
CA LYS A 83 15.89 2.82 9.77
C LYS A 83 16.66 3.89 8.99
N ASP A 84 16.09 4.43 7.91
CA ASP A 84 16.75 5.47 7.14
C ASP A 84 16.78 6.78 7.94
N GLY A 85 17.97 7.16 8.41
CA GLY A 85 18.17 8.34 9.27
C GLY A 85 17.72 9.66 8.66
N ARG A 86 17.57 9.75 7.32
CA ARG A 86 16.99 10.91 6.64
C ARG A 86 15.48 11.03 6.90
N LEU A 87 14.75 9.92 6.82
CA LEU A 87 13.30 9.88 7.07
C LEU A 87 12.98 10.09 8.56
N ILE A 88 13.80 9.53 9.44
CA ILE A 88 13.69 9.76 10.89
C ILE A 88 13.84 11.26 11.21
N LYS A 89 14.83 11.95 10.63
CA LYS A 89 15.02 13.40 10.83
C LYS A 89 13.83 14.23 10.34
N THR A 90 13.21 13.86 9.22
CA THR A 90 12.01 14.56 8.72
C THR A 90 10.77 14.33 9.58
N LEU A 91 10.64 13.15 10.21
CA LEU A 91 9.55 12.87 11.15
C LEU A 91 9.73 13.60 12.48
N ILE A 92 10.97 13.74 12.95
CA ILE A 92 11.28 14.48 14.19
C ILE A 92 11.10 16.00 13.99
N ASN A 93 11.46 16.52 12.82
CA ASN A 93 11.33 17.94 12.50
C ASN A 93 9.98 18.29 11.87
N GLN A 94 8.87 17.79 12.41
CA GLN A 94 7.56 18.29 12.01
C GLN A 94 7.36 19.69 12.62
N PRO A 95 7.09 20.73 11.80
CA PRO A 95 6.84 22.06 12.33
C PRO A 95 5.62 22.01 13.23
N ILE A 96 5.71 22.66 14.39
CA ILE A 96 4.57 22.83 15.29
C ILE A 96 3.45 23.47 14.45
N PRO A 97 2.25 22.85 14.38
CA PRO A 97 1.17 23.41 13.61
C PRO A 97 0.86 24.83 14.11
N PRO A 98 0.55 25.78 13.21
CA PRO A 98 0.23 27.15 13.61
C PRO A 98 -0.94 27.11 14.59
N ILE A 99 -0.74 27.82 15.71
CA ILE A 99 -1.58 27.90 16.91
C ILE A 99 -3.06 27.80 16.52
N MET A 100 -3.68 26.68 16.88
CA MET A 100 -5.12 26.49 16.80
C MET A 100 -5.80 27.60 17.61
N PRO A 101 -6.91 28.21 17.15
CA PRO A 101 -7.56 29.29 17.91
C PRO A 101 -7.86 28.81 19.32
N LEU A 102 -7.47 29.60 20.32
CA LEU A 102 -7.71 29.35 21.74
C LEU A 102 -9.23 29.20 21.98
N THR A 103 -9.75 27.98 21.87
CA THR A 103 -11.08 27.64 22.40
C THR A 103 -10.98 27.69 23.91
N GLY A 104 -11.34 28.83 24.50
CA GLY A 104 -11.38 29.00 25.96
C GLY A 104 -11.05 30.39 26.50
N LEU A 105 -10.96 31.45 25.68
CA LEU A 105 -10.93 32.80 26.21
C LEU A 105 -12.36 33.31 26.43
N ASN A 106 -12.91 33.04 27.62
CA ASN A 106 -14.08 33.74 28.18
C ASN A 106 -13.70 35.20 28.52
N LEU A 107 -13.17 35.95 27.56
CA LEU A 107 -12.82 37.38 27.72
C LEU A 107 -13.98 38.32 27.35
N LEU A 108 -15.10 37.76 26.89
CA LEU A 108 -16.27 38.55 26.48
C LEU A 108 -17.35 38.64 27.58
N ASP A 109 -17.41 37.69 28.52
CA ASP A 109 -18.40 37.72 29.60
C ASP A 109 -18.12 38.83 30.62
N THR A 110 -16.85 39.20 30.81
CA THR A 110 -16.47 40.30 31.72
C THR A 110 -16.75 41.70 31.16
N ILE A 111 -16.99 41.85 29.86
CA ILE A 111 -17.34 43.15 29.25
C ILE A 111 -18.85 43.37 29.32
N SER A 112 -19.64 42.29 29.30
CA SER A 112 -21.11 42.31 29.43
C SER A 112 -21.57 42.90 30.78
N ASP A 113 -20.90 42.53 31.88
CA ASP A 113 -21.32 42.94 33.22
C ASP A 113 -20.85 44.35 33.63
N ALA A 114 -19.98 44.99 32.85
CA ALA A 114 -19.47 46.33 33.13
C ALA A 114 -20.38 47.47 32.61
N HIS A 115 -21.56 47.15 32.05
CA HIS A 115 -22.49 48.13 31.48
C HIS A 115 -23.90 48.12 32.10
N TYR A 116 -24.07 47.62 33.33
CA TYR A 116 -25.31 47.76 34.08
C TYR A 116 -25.10 48.28 35.51
N VAL A 117 -24.63 49.53 35.63
CA VAL A 117 -25.03 50.53 36.65
C VAL A 117 -24.85 51.93 36.05
#